data_AF-A0A7C4L8Z8-F1
#
_entry.id   AF-A0A7C4L8Z8-F1
#
_cell.length_a   1.000
_cell.length_b   1.000
_cell.length_c   1.000
_cell.angle_alpha   90.00
_cell.angle_beta   90.00
_cell.angle_gamma   90.00
#
_symmetry.space_group_name_H-M   'P 1'
#
loop_
_entity.id
_entity.type
_entity.pdbx_description
1 polymer ?
#
loop_
_entity_poly.entity_id
_entity_poly.type
_entity_poly.pdbx_seq_one_letter_code
_entity_poly.pdbx_strand_id
1 'polypeptide(L)'
;MEKKIKQLLKLIKLNENTLSMLFGVVTVVLVGVLVFRMYQTNTPKISEKGEMVESSPSSTTMLGEVKVEKKEDGSLVPTELPESYKVEKGDHLWKIAEKVYGSGYNWVDIANANNLKNPSLVAVGLELKLPKVAVKMTANQKEQLQTVKISSSRVIEGESYTVVKGDNLWEIAVRAYANGYRWPEIARANNLKNANIIEVGQELRIPR
;
A
#
# COMPACT_ATOMS: atom_id res chain seq x y z
N MET A 1 18.44 -54.43 -26.91
CA MET A 1 17.38 -54.07 -25.94
C MET A 1 17.38 -54.97 -24.70
N GLU A 2 17.49 -56.29 -24.87
CA GLU A 2 17.41 -57.27 -23.77
C GLU A 2 18.46 -57.13 -22.67
N LYS A 3 19.70 -56.72 -23.00
CA LYS A 3 20.75 -56.49 -21.99
C LYS A 3 20.39 -55.37 -21.00
N LYS A 4 19.74 -54.30 -21.49
CA LYS A 4 19.24 -53.20 -20.64
C LYS A 4 18.10 -53.68 -19.75
N ILE A 5 17.19 -54.49 -20.29
CA ILE A 5 16.06 -55.06 -19.54
C ILE A 5 16.55 -56.03 -18.45
N LYS A 6 17.55 -56.86 -18.72
CA LYS A 6 18.16 -57.74 -17.71
C LYS A 6 18.88 -56.96 -16.61
N GLN A 7 19.50 -55.82 -16.92
CA GLN A 7 20.06 -54.92 -15.91
C GLN A 7 18.96 -54.26 -15.05
N LEU A 8 17.84 -53.85 -15.67
CA LEU A 8 16.67 -53.32 -14.96
C LEU A 8 15.99 -54.36 -14.05
N LEU A 9 15.93 -55.62 -14.47
CA LEU A 9 15.40 -56.71 -13.64
C LEU A 9 16.30 -57.02 -12.45
N LYS A 10 17.62 -56.86 -12.60
CA LYS A 10 18.58 -56.99 -11.49
C LYS A 10 18.43 -55.85 -10.47
N LEU A 11 18.01 -54.67 -10.91
CA LEU A 11 17.61 -53.52 -10.08
C LEU A 11 16.29 -53.74 -9.34
N ILE A 12 15.40 -54.62 -9.81
CA ILE A 12 14.12 -54.92 -9.13
C ILE A 12 14.31 -55.97 -8.02
N LYS A 13 15.38 -56.75 -8.07
CA LYS A 13 15.73 -57.77 -7.06
C LYS A 13 16.42 -57.18 -5.83
N LEU A 14 16.08 -55.94 -5.47
CA LEU A 14 16.62 -55.24 -4.30
C LEU A 14 16.00 -55.80 -3.03
N ASN A 15 16.83 -55.95 -2.00
CA ASN A 15 16.39 -56.41 -0.67
C ASN A 15 15.40 -55.40 -0.08
N GLU A 16 14.36 -55.85 0.64
CA GLU A 16 13.27 -54.96 1.14
C GLU A 16 13.81 -53.78 1.95
N ASN A 17 14.89 -54.00 2.70
CA ASN A 17 15.55 -52.95 3.50
C ASN A 17 16.22 -51.87 2.64
N THR A 18 16.76 -52.23 1.47
CA THR A 18 17.36 -51.28 0.53
C THR A 18 16.30 -50.50 -0.25
N LEU A 19 15.15 -51.12 -0.49
CA LEU A 19 14.02 -50.46 -1.13
C LEU A 19 13.42 -49.39 -0.21
N SER A 20 13.24 -49.71 1.08
CA SER A 20 12.78 -48.75 2.10
C SER A 20 13.76 -47.58 2.30
N MET A 21 15.07 -47.87 2.35
CA MET A 21 16.11 -46.83 2.42
C MET A 21 16.05 -45.89 1.20
N LEU A 22 15.86 -46.44 0.00
CA LEU A 22 15.75 -45.65 -1.23
C LEU A 22 14.48 -44.78 -1.23
N PHE A 23 13.34 -45.33 -0.83
CA PHE A 23 12.09 -44.56 -0.71
C PHE A 23 12.18 -43.46 0.36
N GLY A 24 12.84 -43.73 1.50
CA GLY A 24 13.08 -42.73 2.54
C GLY A 24 13.91 -41.56 2.03
N VAL A 25 15.03 -41.84 1.35
CA VAL A 25 15.89 -40.80 0.76
C VAL A 25 15.13 -39.99 -0.29
N VAL A 26 14.37 -40.65 -1.18
CA VAL A 26 13.55 -39.96 -2.19
C VAL A 26 12.49 -39.07 -1.53
N THR A 27 11.85 -39.53 -0.47
CA THR A 27 10.81 -38.76 0.24
C THR A 27 11.40 -37.51 0.89
N VAL A 28 12.55 -37.62 1.57
CA VAL A 28 13.23 -36.47 2.18
C VAL A 28 13.66 -35.46 1.11
N VAL A 29 14.14 -35.92 -0.04
CA VAL A 29 14.49 -35.05 -1.17
C VAL A 29 13.25 -34.34 -1.71
N LEU A 30 12.12 -35.03 -1.90
CA LEU A 30 10.89 -34.43 -2.40
C LEU A 30 10.32 -33.38 -1.44
N VAL A 31 10.29 -33.67 -0.13
CA VAL A 31 9.85 -32.71 0.89
C VAL A 31 10.81 -31.52 0.96
N GLY A 32 12.12 -31.76 0.90
CA GLY A 32 13.14 -30.70 0.85
C GLY A 32 12.97 -29.78 -0.37
N VAL A 33 12.71 -30.34 -1.55
CA VAL A 33 12.42 -29.56 -2.77
C VAL A 33 11.13 -28.75 -2.63
N LEU A 34 10.09 -29.31 -2.01
CA LEU A 34 8.83 -28.61 -1.73
C LEU A 34 9.04 -27.43 -0.78
N VAL A 35 9.72 -27.65 0.35
CA VAL A 35 10.06 -26.60 1.33
C VAL A 35 10.95 -25.53 0.69
N PHE A 36 11.94 -25.94 -0.09
CA PHE A 36 12.81 -25.02 -0.82
C PHE A 36 12.05 -24.19 -1.86
N ARG A 37 11.09 -24.78 -2.57
CA ARG A 37 10.18 -24.02 -3.45
C ARG A 37 9.29 -23.06 -2.66
N MET A 38 8.73 -23.47 -1.53
CA MET A 38 7.93 -22.59 -0.66
C MET A 38 8.76 -21.41 -0.12
N TYR A 39 10.05 -21.62 0.17
CA TYR A 39 10.95 -20.56 0.61
C TYR A 39 11.38 -19.62 -0.54
N GLN A 40 11.61 -20.16 -1.74
CA GLN A 40 11.98 -19.33 -2.90
C GLN A 40 10.82 -18.47 -3.44
N THR A 41 9.56 -18.86 -3.23
CA THR A 41 8.40 -18.07 -3.69
C THR A 41 8.17 -16.75 -2.93
N ASN A 42 8.94 -16.45 -1.88
CA ASN A 42 8.81 -15.23 -1.07
C ASN A 42 10.03 -14.30 -1.13
N THR A 43 10.91 -14.44 -2.13
CA THR A 43 11.99 -13.47 -2.34
C THR A 43 11.55 -12.42 -3.37
N PRO A 44 11.39 -11.13 -3.00
CA PRO A 44 11.23 -10.08 -4.00
C PRO A 44 12.50 -10.07 -4.86
N LYS A 45 12.35 -10.31 -6.17
CA LYS A 45 13.43 -10.17 -7.13
C LYS A 45 13.89 -8.72 -7.15
N ILE A 46 14.94 -8.41 -6.39
CA ILE A 46 15.80 -7.26 -6.64
C ILE A 46 16.67 -7.65 -7.83
N SER A 47 16.24 -7.26 -9.02
CA SER A 47 16.98 -7.44 -10.27
C SER A 47 17.94 -6.26 -10.41
N GLU A 48 19.20 -6.46 -10.04
CA GLU A 48 20.28 -5.52 -10.30
C GLU A 48 21.18 -6.09 -11.40
N LYS A 49 21.06 -5.55 -12.62
CA LYS A 49 22.19 -5.38 -13.52
C LYS A 49 21.89 -4.23 -14.49
N GLY A 50 22.77 -3.25 -14.43
CA GLY A 50 22.50 -1.87 -14.84
C GLY A 50 22.29 -1.65 -16.33
N GLU A 51 21.37 -0.74 -16.60
CA GLU A 51 21.57 0.27 -17.62
C GLU A 51 21.53 1.63 -16.90
N MET A 52 22.57 2.43 -17.13
CA MET A 52 22.80 3.71 -16.48
C MET A 52 21.76 4.72 -16.97
N VAL A 53 20.84 5.15 -16.11
CA VAL A 53 20.09 6.40 -16.29
C VAL A 53 20.09 7.13 -14.95
N GLU A 54 20.35 8.42 -15.04
CA GLU A 54 20.75 9.28 -13.95
C GLU A 54 19.76 9.32 -12.78
N SER A 55 20.38 9.47 -11.62
CA SER A 55 19.80 9.70 -10.31
C SER A 55 18.69 10.76 -10.26
N SER A 56 17.49 10.34 -9.85
CA SER A 56 16.65 11.12 -8.94
C SER A 56 15.68 10.17 -8.22
N PRO A 57 15.53 10.24 -6.88
CA PRO A 57 14.59 9.38 -6.17
C PRO A 57 13.18 9.88 -6.48
N SER A 58 12.51 9.32 -7.50
CA SER A 58 11.09 9.54 -7.73
C SER A 58 10.34 9.14 -6.46
N SER A 59 10.00 10.16 -5.68
CA SER A 59 9.34 10.03 -4.40
C SER A 59 7.89 9.64 -4.68
N THR A 60 7.61 8.34 -4.81
CA THR A 60 6.25 7.81 -4.81
C THR A 60 5.57 8.32 -3.55
N THR A 61 4.64 9.23 -3.74
CA THR A 61 3.92 9.90 -2.65
C THR A 61 2.50 9.38 -2.68
N MET A 62 1.95 9.04 -1.51
CA MET A 62 0.55 8.65 -1.41
C MET A 62 -0.29 9.92 -1.26
N LEU A 63 -1.34 10.03 -2.06
CA LEU A 63 -2.33 11.07 -1.93
C LEU A 63 -3.68 10.43 -1.61
N GLY A 64 -4.01 10.42 -0.31
CA GLY A 64 -5.03 9.50 0.19
C GLY A 64 -4.57 8.06 -0.07
N GLU A 65 -5.40 7.29 -0.77
CA GLU A 65 -5.09 5.91 -1.18
C GLU A 65 -4.41 5.82 -2.56
N VAL A 66 -4.25 6.94 -3.26
CA VAL A 66 -3.76 6.97 -4.65
C VAL A 66 -2.25 7.18 -4.69
N LYS A 67 -1.52 6.28 -5.36
CA LYS A 67 -0.10 6.50 -5.68
C LYS A 67 0.04 7.58 -6.74
N VAL A 68 0.78 8.62 -6.41
CA VAL A 68 1.15 9.69 -7.34
C VAL A 68 2.66 9.77 -7.49
N GLU A 69 3.10 9.95 -8.73
CA GLU A 69 4.48 10.22 -9.07
C GLU A 69 4.66 11.73 -9.27
N LYS A 70 5.74 12.27 -8.69
CA LYS A 70 6.12 13.67 -8.89
C LYS A 70 7.01 13.79 -10.12
N LYS A 71 6.55 14.50 -11.13
CA LYS A 71 7.33 14.82 -12.32
C LYS A 71 8.36 15.93 -12.07
N GLU A 72 9.29 16.09 -13.00
CA GLU A 72 10.38 17.08 -12.93
C GLU A 72 9.87 18.52 -12.76
N ASP A 73 8.71 18.84 -13.34
CA ASP A 73 8.02 20.13 -13.21
C ASP A 73 7.31 20.33 -11.85
N GLY A 74 7.40 19.34 -10.96
CA GLY A 74 6.74 19.32 -9.66
C GLY A 74 5.25 18.96 -9.70
N SER A 75 4.69 18.64 -10.87
CA SER A 75 3.32 18.12 -10.99
C SER A 75 3.23 16.70 -10.44
N LEU A 76 2.11 16.39 -9.79
CA LEU A 76 1.81 15.04 -9.31
C LEU A 76 0.89 14.37 -10.31
N VAL A 77 1.22 13.17 -10.76
CA VAL A 77 0.40 12.41 -11.72
C VAL A 77 0.11 11.03 -11.13
N PRO A 78 -1.15 10.57 -11.12
CA PRO A 78 -1.46 9.22 -10.64
C PRO A 78 -0.82 8.14 -11.51
N THR A 79 -0.16 7.17 -10.89
CA THR A 79 0.54 6.09 -11.61
C THR A 79 -0.39 4.94 -11.99
N GLU A 80 -1.45 4.69 -11.21
CA GLU A 80 -2.34 3.53 -11.33
C GLU A 80 -3.79 3.95 -11.71
N LEU A 81 -3.94 4.95 -12.60
CA LEU A 81 -5.25 5.43 -13.03
C LEU A 81 -5.90 4.50 -14.08
N PRO A 82 -7.13 3.98 -13.85
CA PRO A 82 -7.86 3.21 -14.85
C PRO A 82 -8.31 4.09 -16.02
N GLU A 83 -8.48 3.50 -17.22
CA GLU A 83 -8.91 4.25 -18.42
C GLU A 83 -10.34 4.78 -18.32
N SER A 84 -11.22 4.02 -17.67
CA SER A 84 -12.62 4.38 -17.47
C SER A 84 -13.11 4.05 -16.05
N TYR A 85 -14.20 4.70 -15.65
CA TYR A 85 -14.90 4.47 -14.40
C TYR A 85 -16.40 4.39 -14.62
N LYS A 86 -17.03 3.31 -14.16
CA LYS A 86 -18.48 3.16 -14.19
C LYS A 86 -19.09 3.75 -12.93
N VAL A 87 -19.97 4.73 -13.10
CA VAL A 87 -20.58 5.49 -12.01
C VAL A 87 -21.47 4.59 -11.15
N GLU A 88 -21.23 4.60 -9.84
CA GLU A 88 -22.02 3.82 -8.88
C GLU A 88 -23.13 4.66 -8.22
N LYS A 89 -24.03 4.00 -7.50
CA LYS A 89 -25.12 4.70 -6.79
C LYS A 89 -24.54 5.64 -5.71
N GLY A 90 -24.89 6.92 -5.79
CA GLY A 90 -24.42 7.95 -4.86
C GLY A 90 -23.07 8.58 -5.24
N ASP A 91 -22.53 8.23 -6.40
CA ASP A 91 -21.34 8.90 -6.93
C ASP A 91 -21.68 10.24 -7.56
N HIS A 92 -20.72 11.15 -7.44
CA HIS A 92 -20.68 12.44 -8.12
C HIS A 92 -19.22 12.73 -8.48
N LEU A 93 -18.99 13.61 -9.46
CA LEU A 93 -17.65 13.78 -10.05
C LEU A 93 -16.56 14.13 -9.04
N TRP A 94 -16.89 14.87 -7.98
CA TRP A 94 -15.95 15.18 -6.91
C TRP A 94 -15.46 13.92 -6.20
N LYS A 95 -16.37 13.08 -5.70
CA LYS A 95 -16.05 11.83 -5.01
C LYS A 95 -15.28 10.86 -5.92
N ILE A 96 -15.63 10.79 -7.20
CA ILE A 96 -14.90 9.98 -8.18
C ILE A 96 -13.48 10.53 -8.34
N ALA A 97 -13.33 11.85 -8.51
CA ALA A 97 -12.03 12.47 -8.67
C ALA A 97 -11.13 12.27 -7.44
N GLU A 98 -11.69 12.39 -6.23
CA GLU A 98 -10.98 12.11 -4.98
C GLU A 98 -10.52 10.65 -4.90
N LYS A 99 -11.37 9.71 -5.27
CA LYS A 99 -11.04 8.28 -5.28
C LYS A 99 -9.93 7.92 -6.28
N VAL A 100 -9.91 8.54 -7.46
CA VAL A 100 -9.02 8.10 -8.56
C VAL A 100 -7.79 8.99 -8.77
N TYR A 101 -7.88 10.29 -8.47
CA TYR A 101 -6.74 11.23 -8.54
C TYR A 101 -6.20 11.60 -7.16
N GLY A 102 -6.87 11.20 -6.07
CA GLY A 102 -6.55 11.65 -4.71
C GLY A 102 -6.98 13.09 -4.43
N SER A 103 -7.66 13.74 -5.38
CA SER A 103 -8.16 15.11 -5.24
C SER A 103 -9.49 15.30 -5.96
N GLY A 104 -10.47 15.87 -5.24
CA GLY A 104 -11.76 16.20 -5.81
C GLY A 104 -11.69 17.22 -6.95
N TYR A 105 -10.68 18.10 -7.00
CA TYR A 105 -10.59 19.19 -7.99
C TYR A 105 -10.43 18.71 -9.44
N ASN A 106 -9.97 17.47 -9.66
CA ASN A 106 -9.89 16.89 -10.98
C ASN A 106 -11.27 16.54 -11.58
N TRP A 107 -12.38 16.79 -10.86
CA TRP A 107 -13.74 16.64 -11.38
C TRP A 107 -13.98 17.42 -12.69
N VAL A 108 -13.34 18.59 -12.84
CA VAL A 108 -13.43 19.43 -14.05
C VAL A 108 -12.80 18.72 -15.25
N ASP A 109 -11.67 18.04 -15.04
CA ASP A 109 -10.98 17.31 -16.10
C ASP A 109 -11.81 16.11 -16.56
N ILE A 110 -12.43 15.40 -15.61
CA ILE A 110 -13.37 14.30 -15.91
C ILE A 110 -14.57 14.84 -16.70
N ALA A 111 -15.16 15.96 -16.28
CA ALA A 111 -16.31 16.56 -16.96
C ALA A 111 -15.99 16.95 -18.41
N ASN A 112 -14.84 17.61 -18.62
CA ASN A 112 -14.39 18.05 -19.93
C ASN A 112 -14.04 16.87 -20.84
N ALA A 113 -13.34 15.85 -20.34
CA ALA A 113 -12.98 14.65 -21.12
C ALA A 113 -14.22 13.86 -21.59
N ASN A 114 -15.34 13.99 -20.88
CA ASN A 114 -16.59 13.30 -21.20
C ASN A 114 -17.66 14.22 -21.80
N ASN A 115 -17.32 15.49 -22.09
CA ASN A 115 -18.25 16.49 -22.65
C ASN A 115 -19.58 16.58 -21.87
N LEU A 116 -19.51 16.51 -20.53
CA LEU A 116 -20.71 16.52 -19.69
C LEU A 116 -21.36 17.90 -19.70
N LYS A 117 -22.55 18.01 -20.30
CA LYS A 117 -23.33 19.26 -20.32
C LYS A 117 -23.74 19.72 -18.91
N ASN A 118 -24.07 18.77 -18.04
CA ASN A 118 -24.44 19.01 -16.65
C ASN A 118 -23.57 18.15 -15.72
N PRO A 119 -22.37 18.63 -15.33
CA PRO A 119 -21.44 17.86 -14.50
C PRO A 119 -22.00 17.45 -13.13
N SER A 120 -23.00 18.17 -12.61
CA SER A 120 -23.68 17.86 -11.35
C SER A 120 -24.65 16.68 -11.46
N LEU A 121 -25.03 16.26 -12.67
CA LEU A 121 -25.97 15.18 -12.93
C LEU A 121 -25.25 14.03 -13.62
N VAL A 122 -24.71 13.11 -12.82
CA VAL A 122 -24.05 11.90 -13.30
C VAL A 122 -24.97 10.70 -13.05
N ALA A 123 -25.38 10.01 -14.11
CA ALA A 123 -26.27 8.87 -14.00
C ALA A 123 -25.51 7.60 -13.58
N VAL A 124 -26.14 6.78 -12.72
CA VAL A 124 -25.60 5.48 -12.34
C VAL A 124 -25.43 4.60 -13.57
N GLY A 125 -24.30 3.93 -13.68
CA GLY A 125 -23.93 3.07 -14.80
C GLY A 125 -23.30 3.80 -15.98
N LEU A 126 -23.22 5.14 -15.95
CA LEU A 126 -22.48 5.91 -16.94
C LEU A 126 -20.99 5.57 -16.86
N GLU A 127 -20.37 5.30 -18.01
CA GLU A 127 -18.95 5.06 -18.09
C GLU A 127 -18.22 6.38 -18.42
N LEU A 128 -17.37 6.83 -17.50
CA LEU A 128 -16.59 8.05 -17.60
C LEU A 128 -15.15 7.72 -17.99
N LYS A 129 -14.66 8.35 -19.05
CA LYS A 129 -13.23 8.35 -19.40
C LYS A 129 -12.44 9.16 -18.39
N LEU A 130 -11.34 8.60 -17.89
CA LEU A 130 -10.48 9.27 -16.91
C LEU A 130 -9.18 9.75 -17.58
N PRO A 131 -8.99 11.05 -17.79
CA PRO A 131 -7.78 11.56 -18.44
C PRO A 131 -6.57 11.51 -17.50
N LYS A 132 -5.41 11.03 -17.99
CA LYS A 132 -4.14 11.05 -17.25
C LYS A 132 -3.57 12.47 -17.16
N VAL A 133 -4.09 13.26 -16.23
CA VAL A 133 -3.70 14.66 -15.98
C VAL A 133 -3.02 14.83 -14.62
N ALA A 134 -2.33 15.94 -14.46
CA ALA A 134 -1.78 16.34 -13.18
C ALA A 134 -2.89 16.55 -12.14
N VAL A 135 -2.63 16.11 -10.91
CA VAL A 135 -3.53 16.30 -9.78
C VAL A 135 -3.64 17.80 -9.47
N LYS A 136 -4.88 18.29 -9.40
CA LYS A 136 -5.18 19.68 -9.07
C LYS A 136 -5.45 19.80 -7.58
N MET A 137 -4.85 20.79 -6.93
CA MET A 137 -5.02 21.04 -5.50
C MET A 137 -4.94 22.52 -5.18
N THR A 138 -5.58 22.91 -4.09
CA THR A 138 -5.41 24.23 -3.48
C THR A 138 -4.09 24.32 -2.72
N ALA A 139 -3.56 25.55 -2.55
CA ALA A 139 -2.31 25.81 -1.86
C ALA A 139 -2.27 25.24 -0.43
N ASN A 140 -3.41 25.27 0.29
CA ASN A 140 -3.53 24.68 1.63
C ASN A 140 -3.38 23.14 1.63
N GLN A 141 -3.76 22.45 0.55
CA GLN A 141 -3.54 21.00 0.42
C GLN A 141 -2.09 20.66 0.04
N LYS A 142 -1.39 21.52 -0.72
CA LYS A 142 0.07 21.38 -0.94
C LYS A 142 0.87 21.49 0.36
N GLU A 143 0.45 22.35 1.29
CA GLU A 143 1.01 22.40 2.64
C GLU A 143 0.65 21.14 3.44
N GLN A 144 -0.55 20.60 3.30
CA GLN A 144 -0.93 19.32 3.91
C GLN A 144 -0.10 18.13 3.38
N LEU A 145 0.30 18.14 2.09
CA LEU A 145 1.27 17.18 1.52
C LEU A 145 2.68 17.30 2.09
N GLN A 146 3.09 18.49 2.55
CA GLN A 146 4.35 18.66 3.29
C GLN A 146 4.23 18.23 4.75
N THR A 147 3.04 18.34 5.37
CA THR A 147 2.86 17.97 6.78
C THR A 147 2.87 16.46 7.06
N VAL A 148 2.54 15.59 6.10
CA VAL A 148 2.68 14.13 6.28
C VAL A 148 4.16 13.72 6.36
N LYS A 149 5.07 14.53 5.81
CA LYS A 149 6.52 14.27 5.80
C LYS A 149 7.28 14.82 7.00
N ILE A 150 6.62 15.53 7.94
CA ILE A 150 7.30 16.18 9.06
C ILE A 150 6.77 15.72 10.45
N SER A 151 5.53 15.20 10.57
CA SER A 151 5.04 14.66 11.85
C SER A 151 5.37 13.17 12.08
N SER A 152 5.88 12.46 11.08
CA SER A 152 6.24 11.04 11.13
C SER A 152 7.67 10.76 11.61
N SER A 153 8.40 11.74 12.13
CA SER A 153 9.85 11.60 12.32
C SER A 153 10.33 11.12 13.69
N ARG A 154 9.47 10.89 14.70
CA ARG A 154 9.90 10.35 16.00
C ARG A 154 8.91 9.37 16.59
N VAL A 155 9.37 8.14 16.80
CA VAL A 155 8.69 7.15 17.64
C VAL A 155 8.50 7.75 19.03
N ILE A 156 7.30 7.60 19.59
CA ILE A 156 7.02 8.01 20.97
C ILE A 156 7.41 6.82 21.84
N GLU A 157 8.53 6.91 22.56
CA GLU A 157 9.05 5.85 23.43
C GLU A 157 8.72 6.07 24.92
N GLY A 158 8.33 7.29 25.31
CA GLY A 158 7.97 7.63 26.68
C GLY A 158 6.57 7.16 27.10
N GLU A 159 6.27 7.34 28.39
CA GLU A 159 4.94 7.16 28.99
C GLU A 159 4.07 8.43 28.89
N SER A 160 4.63 9.53 28.40
CA SER A 160 3.89 10.76 28.11
C SER A 160 4.34 11.37 26.78
N TYR A 161 3.46 12.19 26.20
CA TYR A 161 3.69 12.91 24.97
C TYR A 161 3.00 14.27 25.01
N THR A 162 3.72 15.32 24.67
CA THR A 162 3.17 16.68 24.53
C THR A 162 2.62 16.87 23.12
N VAL A 163 1.33 17.14 23.02
CA VAL A 163 0.62 17.37 21.76
C VAL A 163 1.22 18.57 21.04
N VAL A 164 1.62 18.39 19.78
CA VAL A 164 2.09 19.47 18.92
C VAL A 164 1.02 19.90 17.93
N LYS A 165 1.21 21.08 17.31
CA LYS A 165 0.25 21.61 16.33
C LYS A 165 0.06 20.65 15.16
N GLY A 166 -1.20 20.26 14.94
CA GLY A 166 -1.60 19.35 13.86
C GLY A 166 -1.70 17.87 14.27
N ASP A 167 -1.38 17.53 15.52
CA ASP A 167 -1.56 16.18 16.02
C ASP A 167 -3.04 15.81 16.16
N ASN A 168 -3.29 14.51 16.05
CA ASN A 168 -4.54 13.88 16.42
C ASN A 168 -4.22 12.54 17.12
N LEU A 169 -5.18 12.01 17.89
CA LEU A 169 -4.93 10.80 18.68
C LEU A 169 -4.59 9.57 17.83
N TRP A 170 -5.05 9.52 16.58
CA TRP A 170 -4.72 8.44 15.65
C TRP A 170 -3.22 8.45 15.31
N GLU A 171 -2.69 9.58 14.85
CA GLU A 171 -1.27 9.72 14.52
C GLU A 171 -0.36 9.50 15.74
N ILE A 172 -0.79 9.99 16.92
CA ILE A 172 -0.07 9.74 18.17
C ILE A 172 -0.04 8.23 18.48
N ALA A 173 -1.16 7.52 18.30
CA ALA A 173 -1.23 6.07 18.53
C ALA A 173 -0.40 5.27 17.51
N VAL A 174 -0.39 5.67 16.23
CA VAL A 174 0.50 5.10 15.22
C VAL A 174 1.96 5.28 15.66
N ARG A 175 2.34 6.48 16.13
CA ARG A 175 3.72 6.77 16.56
C ARG A 175 4.14 6.09 17.86
N ALA A 176 3.22 5.87 18.79
CA ALA A 176 3.50 5.26 20.09
C ALA A 176 3.47 3.73 20.05
N TYR A 177 2.60 3.14 19.22
CA TYR A 177 2.28 1.72 19.24
C TYR A 177 2.42 1.01 17.91
N ALA A 178 2.80 1.71 16.84
CA ALA A 178 2.68 1.24 15.46
C ALA A 178 1.25 0.79 15.09
N ASN A 179 0.24 1.27 15.84
CA ASN A 179 -1.16 0.89 15.67
C ASN A 179 -2.10 2.06 16.01
N GLY A 180 -2.67 2.68 14.97
CA GLY A 180 -3.62 3.79 15.11
C GLY A 180 -4.88 3.42 15.90
N TYR A 181 -5.33 2.17 15.85
CA TYR A 181 -6.52 1.71 16.58
C TYR A 181 -6.39 1.75 18.10
N ARG A 182 -5.18 2.00 18.64
CA ARG A 182 -4.94 2.18 20.08
C ARG A 182 -5.20 3.62 20.56
N TRP A 183 -5.64 4.53 19.69
CA TRP A 183 -6.06 5.88 20.08
C TRP A 183 -7.11 5.92 21.22
N PRO A 184 -8.07 4.97 21.34
CA PRO A 184 -9.02 4.98 22.45
C PRO A 184 -8.36 4.71 23.81
N GLU A 185 -7.25 3.98 23.82
CA GLU A 185 -6.48 3.71 25.04
C GLU A 185 -5.88 5.00 25.58
N ILE A 186 -5.32 5.84 24.70
CA ILE A 186 -4.81 7.17 25.04
C ILE A 186 -5.95 8.06 25.55
N ALA A 187 -7.09 8.08 24.85
CA ALA A 187 -8.25 8.89 25.25
C ALA A 187 -8.75 8.51 26.65
N ARG A 188 -8.88 7.21 26.92
CA ARG A 188 -9.33 6.68 28.22
C ARG A 188 -8.31 6.92 29.32
N ALA A 189 -7.01 6.75 29.05
CA ALA A 189 -5.95 6.99 30.02
C ALA A 189 -5.87 8.46 30.47
N ASN A 190 -6.30 9.39 29.61
CA ASN A 190 -6.29 10.83 29.87
C ASN A 190 -7.67 11.43 30.19
N ASN A 191 -8.70 10.58 30.36
CA ASN A 191 -10.09 11.00 30.64
C ASN A 191 -10.60 12.09 29.67
N LEU A 192 -10.26 11.97 28.38
CA LEU A 192 -10.67 12.95 27.39
C LEU A 192 -12.18 12.89 27.17
N LYS A 193 -12.88 14.00 27.43
CA LYS A 193 -14.33 14.11 27.20
C LYS A 193 -14.67 14.03 25.71
N ASN A 194 -13.78 14.54 24.86
CA ASN A 194 -13.90 14.46 23.41
C ASN A 194 -12.54 14.09 22.81
N ALA A 195 -12.46 12.90 22.21
CA ALA A 195 -11.23 12.37 21.61
C ALA A 195 -10.79 13.15 20.36
N ASN A 196 -11.70 13.90 19.73
CA ASN A 196 -11.38 14.74 18.57
C ASN A 196 -10.80 16.11 18.95
N ILE A 197 -10.75 16.42 20.25
CA ILE A 197 -10.27 17.72 20.76
C ILE A 197 -9.09 17.45 21.70
N ILE A 198 -7.89 17.67 21.17
CA ILE A 198 -6.64 17.72 21.93
C ILE A 198 -5.99 19.08 21.68
N GLU A 199 -5.45 19.69 22.74
CA GLU A 199 -4.89 21.04 22.68
C GLU A 199 -3.38 21.00 22.49
N VAL A 200 -2.84 21.94 21.71
CA VAL A 200 -1.39 22.05 21.55
C VAL A 200 -0.75 22.40 22.90
N GLY A 201 0.30 21.66 23.28
CA GLY A 201 0.95 21.77 24.59
C GLY A 201 0.33 20.88 25.66
N GLN A 202 -0.79 20.21 25.38
CA GLN A 202 -1.38 19.23 26.30
C GLN A 202 -0.45 18.02 26.46
N GLU A 203 -0.14 17.66 27.70
CA GLU A 203 0.57 16.41 27.99
C GLU A 203 -0.43 15.24 28.07
N LEU A 204 -0.24 14.24 27.22
CA LEU A 204 -1.01 13.01 27.18
C LEU A 204 -0.19 11.86 27.74
N ARG A 205 -0.76 11.13 28.68
CA ARG A 205 -0.26 9.83 29.14
C ARG A 205 -0.47 8.77 28.06
N ILE A 206 0.59 8.05 27.73
CA ILE A 206 0.63 6.99 26.72
C ILE A 206 0.72 5.64 27.44
N PRO A 207 -0.41 4.91 27.64
CA PRO A 207 -0.40 3.62 28.32
C PRO A 207 0.37 2.57 27.51
N ARG A 208 1.26 1.79 28.11
CA ARG A 208 2.01 0.72 27.44
C ARG A 208 1.30 -0.61 27.53
#